data_AF-A0A7X6CPR0-F1
#
_entry.id   AF-A0A7X6CPR0-F1
#
_cell.length_a   1.000
_cell.length_b   1.000
_cell.length_c   1.000
_cell.angle_alpha   90.00
_cell.angle_beta   90.00
_cell.angle_gamma   90.00
#
_symmetry.space_group_name_H-M   'P 1'
#
loop_
_entity.id
_entity.type
_entity.pdbx_description
1 polymer ?
#
loop_
_entity_poly.entity_id
_entity_poly.type
_entity_poly.pdbx_seq_one_letter_code
_entity_poly.pdbx_strand_id
1 'polypeptide(L)'
;MELTNFIALSVIVVAALGIGLGTMTWAYFGKGSISILFKEPILSSPEFPDSDSGRQAATDFKQGIEAYQSGKYRKARDRFTSALQRVDTLAEAYHNRGLVFANLRSDSEAVADLLRASELYQQQGNGSAIGLIKQNLEALKQRKLEREKQKAITAG
;
A
#
# COMPACT_ATOMS: atom_id res chain seq x y z
N MET A 1 -38.61 50.29 3.67
CA MET A 1 -37.14 50.09 3.63
C MET A 1 -36.86 49.15 4.78
N GLU A 2 -36.61 47.86 4.56
CA GLU A 2 -35.29 47.28 4.86
C GLU A 2 -35.12 45.85 4.26
N LEU A 3 -35.90 45.43 3.24
CA LEU A 3 -35.68 44.10 2.63
C LEU A 3 -34.51 44.09 1.63
N THR A 4 -34.26 45.23 0.96
CA THR A 4 -33.15 45.41 0.01
C THR A 4 -31.78 45.51 0.69
N ASN A 5 -31.69 46.09 1.89
CA ASN A 5 -30.44 46.19 2.65
C ASN A 5 -30.00 44.84 3.25
N PHE A 6 -30.94 43.98 3.65
CA PHE A 6 -30.63 42.66 4.23
C PHE A 6 -30.11 41.66 3.18
N ILE A 7 -30.63 41.74 1.95
CA ILE A 7 -30.14 40.94 0.82
C ILE A 7 -28.78 41.49 0.32
N ALA A 8 -28.59 42.80 0.30
CA ALA A 8 -27.29 43.39 -0.07
C ALA A 8 -26.15 43.04 0.92
N LEU A 9 -26.44 43.00 2.22
CA LEU A 9 -25.44 42.63 3.25
C LEU A 9 -25.07 41.14 3.24
N SER A 10 -26.03 40.25 2.92
CA SER A 10 -25.78 38.80 2.87
C SER A 10 -24.93 38.38 1.67
N VAL A 11 -25.04 39.05 0.52
CA VAL A 11 -24.19 38.78 -0.66
C VAL A 11 -22.72 39.17 -0.39
N ILE A 12 -22.46 40.23 0.38
CA ILE A 12 -21.10 40.69 0.69
C ILE A 12 -20.40 39.76 1.70
N VAL A 13 -21.12 39.19 2.67
CA VAL A 13 -20.56 38.24 3.64
C VAL A 13 -20.19 36.90 2.98
N VAL A 14 -20.97 36.45 1.99
CA VAL A 14 -20.63 35.26 1.18
C VAL A 14 -19.41 35.51 0.28
N ALA A 15 -19.22 36.74 -0.21
CA ALA A 15 -18.05 37.10 -1.01
C ALA A 15 -16.74 37.19 -0.18
N ALA A 16 -16.82 37.55 1.10
CA ALA A 16 -15.64 37.64 1.98
C ALA A 16 -15.23 36.30 2.63
N LEU A 17 -16.18 35.39 2.88
CA LEU A 17 -15.90 34.06 3.46
C LEU A 17 -15.68 32.95 2.42
N GLY A 18 -16.10 33.18 1.15
CA GLY A 18 -15.91 32.23 0.06
C GLY A 18 -14.44 32.05 -0.40
N ILE A 19 -13.57 33.03 -0.14
CA ILE A 19 -12.17 32.98 -0.58
C ILE A 19 -11.27 32.26 0.45
N GLY A 20 -11.64 32.27 1.73
CA GLY A 20 -10.86 31.65 2.80
C GLY A 20 -10.94 30.11 2.86
N LEU A 21 -12.06 29.52 2.44
CA LEU A 21 -12.27 28.07 2.48
C LEU A 21 -11.95 27.37 1.14
N GLY A 22 -12.05 28.09 0.01
CA GLY A 22 -11.76 27.52 -1.32
C GLY A 22 -10.28 27.36 -1.65
N THR A 23 -9.38 28.08 -0.96
CA THR A 23 -7.94 27.98 -1.19
C THR A 23 -7.29 26.83 -0.40
N MET A 24 -7.88 26.39 0.72
CA MET A 24 -7.33 25.28 1.49
C MET A 24 -7.54 23.90 0.83
N THR A 25 -8.57 23.72 0.01
CA THR A 25 -8.73 22.48 -0.77
C THR A 25 -7.61 22.32 -1.81
N TRP A 26 -7.08 23.40 -2.38
CA TRP A 26 -5.94 23.31 -3.31
C TRP A 26 -4.60 23.03 -2.59
N ALA A 27 -4.49 23.41 -1.31
CA ALA A 27 -3.28 23.22 -0.49
C ALA A 27 -3.23 21.86 0.24
N TYR A 28 -4.38 21.29 0.63
CA TYR A 28 -4.43 19.98 1.32
C TYR A 28 -4.26 18.79 0.35
N PHE A 29 -4.69 18.95 -0.90
CA PHE A 29 -4.37 18.02 -1.99
C PHE A 29 -3.04 18.42 -2.64
N GLY A 30 -1.98 18.49 -1.83
CA GLY A 30 -0.62 18.63 -2.33
C GLY A 30 -0.33 17.58 -3.40
N LYS A 31 0.34 17.98 -4.47
CA LYS A 31 0.82 17.12 -5.56
C LYS A 31 1.57 15.90 -4.97
N GLY A 32 0.90 14.77 -4.82
CA GLY A 32 1.52 13.48 -4.49
C GLY A 32 1.31 12.94 -3.07
N SER A 33 0.07 12.92 -2.55
CA SER A 33 -0.24 12.03 -1.42
C SER A 33 0.13 10.58 -1.79
N ILE A 34 0.95 9.92 -0.96
CA ILE A 34 1.33 8.52 -1.15
C ILE A 34 0.08 7.69 -0.84
N SER A 35 -0.68 7.34 -1.86
CA SER A 35 -1.75 6.35 -1.72
C SER A 35 -1.12 4.99 -1.38
N ILE A 36 -1.46 4.49 -0.19
CA ILE A 36 -1.18 3.11 0.21
C ILE A 36 -1.98 2.22 -0.73
N LEU A 37 -1.28 1.35 -1.46
CA LEU A 37 -1.89 0.52 -2.51
C LEU A 37 -2.59 -0.70 -1.90
N PHE A 38 -1.97 -1.30 -0.87
CA PHE A 38 -2.46 -2.53 -0.24
C PHE A 38 -2.63 -2.31 1.25
N LYS A 39 -3.86 -2.02 1.71
CA LYS A 39 -4.11 -1.70 3.13
C LYS A 39 -4.04 -2.91 4.04
N GLU A 40 -4.37 -4.08 3.52
CA GLU A 40 -4.46 -5.32 4.29
C GLU A 40 -3.35 -6.29 3.87
N PRO A 41 -2.73 -7.00 4.82
CA PRO A 41 -1.87 -8.12 4.52
C PRO A 41 -2.71 -9.36 4.16
N ILE A 42 -2.10 -10.35 3.53
CA ILE A 42 -2.70 -11.68 3.48
C ILE A 42 -2.58 -12.34 4.87
N LEU A 43 -3.68 -12.92 5.34
CA LEU A 43 -3.79 -13.55 6.67
C LEU A 43 -3.70 -15.08 6.62
N SER A 44 -3.34 -15.66 5.47
CA SER A 44 -3.10 -17.10 5.37
C SER A 44 -1.96 -17.51 6.30
N SER A 45 -2.16 -18.61 7.03
CA SER A 45 -1.16 -19.15 7.94
C SER A 45 -0.22 -20.08 7.16
N PRO A 46 1.04 -19.71 6.93
CA PRO A 46 2.01 -20.62 6.34
C PRO A 46 2.32 -21.78 7.28
N GLU A 47 2.73 -22.90 6.69
CA GLU A 47 3.32 -24.01 7.43
C GLU A 47 4.77 -23.69 7.79
N PHE A 48 5.15 -23.99 9.03
CA PHE A 48 6.51 -23.80 9.53
C PHE A 48 7.09 -25.15 9.93
N PRO A 49 8.40 -25.40 9.68
CA PRO A 49 9.05 -26.62 10.12
C PRO A 49 9.10 -26.67 11.66
N ASP A 50 8.92 -27.86 12.26
CA ASP A 50 9.07 -28.07 13.70
C ASP A 50 10.56 -28.05 14.10
N SER A 51 11.11 -26.85 14.13
CA SER A 51 12.52 -26.55 14.43
C SER A 51 12.59 -25.19 15.13
N ASP A 52 13.70 -24.90 15.80
CA ASP A 52 13.93 -23.57 16.38
C ASP A 52 13.86 -22.47 15.32
N SER A 53 14.43 -22.72 14.13
CA SER A 53 14.36 -21.81 12.99
C SER A 53 12.91 -21.55 12.56
N GLY A 54 12.07 -22.59 12.49
CA GLY A 54 10.66 -22.46 12.14
C GLY A 54 9.85 -21.70 13.17
N ARG A 55 10.05 -21.97 14.47
CA ARG A 55 9.39 -21.22 15.56
C ARG A 55 9.78 -19.74 15.55
N GLN A 56 11.05 -19.44 15.31
CA GLN A 56 11.54 -18.06 15.21
C GLN A 56 10.98 -17.38 13.95
N ALA A 57 10.92 -18.09 12.81
CA ALA A 57 10.31 -17.58 11.59
C ALA A 57 8.82 -17.28 11.77
N ALA A 58 8.08 -18.14 12.47
CA ALA A 58 6.67 -17.92 12.79
C ALA A 58 6.46 -16.68 13.66
N THR A 59 7.34 -16.47 14.64
CA THR A 59 7.32 -15.28 15.49
C THR A 59 7.59 -14.01 14.67
N ASP A 60 8.63 -14.02 13.84
CA ASP A 60 8.98 -12.90 12.98
C ASP A 60 7.85 -12.61 11.94
N PHE A 61 7.27 -13.65 11.34
CA PHE A 61 6.14 -13.51 10.41
C PHE A 61 4.94 -12.83 11.09
N LYS A 62 4.53 -13.31 12.28
CA LYS A 62 3.43 -12.72 13.04
C LYS A 62 3.69 -11.25 13.37
N GLN A 63 4.89 -10.92 13.84
CA GLN A 63 5.28 -9.53 14.10
C GLN A 63 5.28 -8.67 12.82
N GLY A 64 5.58 -9.26 11.66
CA GLY A 64 5.47 -8.63 10.36
C GLY A 64 4.02 -8.25 10.03
N ILE A 65 3.07 -9.16 10.25
CA ILE A 65 1.62 -8.91 10.08
C ILE A 65 1.14 -7.80 11.01
N GLU A 66 1.46 -7.86 12.31
CA GLU A 66 1.07 -6.84 13.28
C GLU A 66 1.63 -5.45 12.92
N ALA A 67 2.89 -5.41 12.47
CA ALA A 67 3.51 -4.19 12.00
C ALA A 67 2.84 -3.66 10.71
N TYR A 68 2.47 -4.56 9.79
CA TYR A 68 1.74 -4.21 8.58
C TYR A 68 0.40 -3.55 8.91
N GLN A 69 -0.41 -4.20 9.74
CA GLN A 69 -1.73 -3.72 10.17
C GLN A 69 -1.64 -2.39 10.91
N SER A 70 -0.53 -2.16 11.63
CA SER A 70 -0.23 -0.89 12.29
C SER A 70 0.29 0.20 11.34
N GLY A 71 0.36 -0.05 10.03
CA GLY A 71 0.95 0.87 9.04
C GLY A 71 2.46 1.05 9.14
N LYS A 72 3.15 0.26 9.98
CA LYS A 72 4.60 0.33 10.23
C LYS A 72 5.35 -0.47 9.17
N TYR A 73 5.22 -0.08 7.90
CA TYR A 73 5.71 -0.86 6.76
C TYR A 73 7.22 -1.15 6.79
N ARG A 74 8.07 -0.22 7.26
CA ARG A 74 9.52 -0.51 7.40
C ARG A 74 9.78 -1.64 8.40
N LYS A 75 9.12 -1.62 9.56
CA LYS A 75 9.20 -2.69 10.56
C LYS A 75 8.65 -4.00 10.01
N ALA A 76 7.54 -3.95 9.26
CA ALA A 76 6.97 -5.12 8.62
C ALA A 76 7.95 -5.76 7.63
N ARG A 77 8.60 -4.97 6.77
CA ARG A 77 9.66 -5.43 5.85
C ARG A 77 10.77 -6.16 6.59
N ASP A 78 11.27 -5.56 7.67
CA ASP A 78 12.39 -6.13 8.42
C ASP A 78 11.99 -7.46 9.04
N ARG A 79 10.77 -7.56 9.60
CA ARG A 79 10.25 -8.80 10.20
C ARG A 79 10.00 -9.90 9.18
N PHE A 80 9.40 -9.60 8.03
CA PHE A 80 9.28 -10.59 6.96
C PHE A 80 10.65 -11.01 6.42
N THR A 81 11.63 -10.11 6.38
CA THR A 81 13.00 -10.46 5.99
C THR A 81 13.65 -11.40 7.00
N SER A 82 13.51 -11.16 8.30
CA SER A 82 13.97 -12.09 9.34
C SER A 82 13.30 -13.46 9.23
N ALA A 83 11.99 -13.51 8.95
CA ALA A 83 11.30 -14.79 8.73
C ALA A 83 11.86 -15.54 7.51
N LEU A 84 12.06 -14.84 6.39
CA LEU A 84 12.59 -15.40 5.15
C LEU A 84 14.07 -15.81 5.22
N GLN A 85 14.87 -15.21 6.11
CA GLN A 85 16.24 -15.65 6.38
C GLN A 85 16.28 -17.01 7.07
N ARG A 86 15.19 -17.40 7.74
CA ARG A 86 15.08 -18.65 8.50
C ARG A 86 14.39 -19.75 7.70
N VAL A 87 13.33 -19.37 6.97
CA VAL A 87 12.55 -20.25 6.10
C VAL A 87 12.29 -19.50 4.80
N ASP A 88 13.06 -19.83 3.77
CA ASP A 88 13.05 -19.17 2.47
C ASP A 88 11.99 -19.73 1.49
N THR A 89 11.18 -20.67 1.95
CA THR A 89 10.08 -21.30 1.21
C THR A 89 8.70 -20.74 1.59
N LEU A 90 8.66 -19.70 2.44
CA LEU A 90 7.41 -19.06 2.88
C LEU A 90 6.83 -18.16 1.78
N ALA A 91 5.94 -18.71 0.95
CA ALA A 91 5.23 -17.97 -0.09
C ALA A 91 4.50 -16.74 0.47
N GLU A 92 3.85 -16.90 1.62
CA GLU A 92 3.10 -15.86 2.31
C GLU A 92 3.98 -14.70 2.78
N ALA A 93 5.20 -15.01 3.22
CA ALA A 93 6.14 -13.99 3.67
C ALA A 93 6.66 -13.17 2.50
N TYR A 94 6.98 -13.81 1.36
CA TYR A 94 7.29 -13.09 0.12
C TYR A 94 6.11 -12.24 -0.36
N HIS A 95 4.89 -12.79 -0.36
CA HIS A 95 3.70 -12.04 -0.79
C HIS A 95 3.52 -10.79 0.08
N ASN A 96 3.43 -10.96 1.41
CA ASN A 96 3.26 -9.83 2.32
C ASN A 96 4.40 -8.82 2.24
N ARG A 97 5.66 -9.27 2.11
CA ARG A 97 6.81 -8.37 1.95
C ARG A 97 6.75 -7.61 0.62
N GLY A 98 6.26 -8.24 -0.45
CA GLY A 98 5.98 -7.58 -1.72
C GLY A 98 4.93 -6.46 -1.58
N LEU A 99 3.84 -6.70 -0.85
CA LEU A 99 2.84 -5.66 -0.56
C LEU A 99 3.42 -4.53 0.30
N VAL A 100 4.27 -4.86 1.27
CA VAL A 100 5.02 -3.87 2.07
C VAL A 100 5.90 -2.99 1.18
N PHE A 101 6.68 -3.59 0.27
CA PHE A 101 7.53 -2.84 -0.66
C PHE A 101 6.69 -1.93 -1.56
N ALA A 102 5.54 -2.42 -2.03
CA ALA A 102 4.63 -1.62 -2.84
C ALA A 102 4.13 -0.38 -2.08
N ASN A 103 3.78 -0.54 -0.80
CA ASN A 103 3.36 0.57 0.08
C ASN A 103 4.51 1.52 0.41
N LEU A 104 5.75 1.02 0.47
CA LEU A 104 6.97 1.81 0.62
C LEU A 104 7.43 2.49 -0.69
N ARG A 105 6.69 2.33 -1.80
CA ARG A 105 7.03 2.86 -3.14
C ARG A 105 8.27 2.23 -3.79
N SER A 106 8.68 1.09 -3.29
CA SER A 106 9.68 0.17 -3.87
C SER A 106 8.99 -0.80 -4.82
N ASP A 107 8.47 -0.27 -5.94
CA ASP A 107 7.67 -1.06 -6.89
C ASP A 107 8.47 -2.22 -7.51
N SER A 108 9.76 -2.06 -7.76
CA SER A 108 10.60 -3.10 -8.36
C SER A 108 10.80 -4.29 -7.44
N GLU A 109 11.12 -4.02 -6.17
CA GLU A 109 11.27 -5.02 -5.11
C GLU A 109 9.93 -5.70 -4.81
N ALA A 110 8.82 -4.95 -4.87
CA ALA A 110 7.49 -5.51 -4.75
C ALA A 110 7.18 -6.55 -5.83
N VAL A 111 7.48 -6.24 -7.10
CA VAL A 111 7.29 -7.19 -8.21
C VAL A 111 8.16 -8.43 -8.01
N ALA A 112 9.43 -8.27 -7.64
CA ALA A 112 10.33 -9.40 -7.43
C ALA A 112 9.82 -10.36 -6.34
N ASP A 113 9.41 -9.82 -5.19
CA ASP A 113 8.84 -10.62 -4.10
C ASP A 113 7.51 -11.29 -4.48
N LEU A 114 6.63 -10.59 -5.19
CA LEU A 114 5.35 -11.15 -5.65
C LEU A 114 5.55 -12.27 -6.67
N LEU A 115 6.53 -12.15 -7.56
CA LEU A 115 6.88 -13.23 -8.50
C LEU A 115 7.42 -14.45 -7.74
N ARG A 116 8.31 -14.24 -6.77
CA ARG A 116 8.83 -15.33 -5.93
C ARG A 116 7.71 -16.02 -5.15
N ALA A 117 6.76 -15.26 -4.60
CA ALA A 117 5.58 -15.82 -3.96
C ALA A 117 4.73 -16.65 -4.93
N SER A 118 4.54 -16.19 -6.18
CA SER A 118 3.80 -16.93 -7.20
C SER A 118 4.46 -18.28 -7.53
N GLU A 119 5.79 -18.32 -7.64
CA GLU A 119 6.54 -19.56 -7.90
C GLU A 119 6.31 -20.56 -6.76
N LEU A 120 6.42 -20.12 -5.52
CA LEU A 120 6.24 -20.97 -4.34
C LEU A 120 4.79 -21.44 -4.20
N TYR A 121 3.80 -20.56 -4.40
CA TYR A 121 2.38 -20.96 -4.39
C TYR A 121 2.07 -21.97 -5.49
N GLN A 122 2.70 -21.86 -6.66
CA GLN A 122 2.54 -22.85 -7.72
C GLN A 122 3.10 -24.21 -7.30
N GLN A 123 4.28 -24.24 -6.67
CA GLN A 123 4.88 -25.47 -6.15
C GLN A 123 4.02 -26.11 -5.04
N GLN A 124 3.36 -25.29 -4.23
CA GLN A 124 2.45 -25.71 -3.16
C GLN A 124 1.03 -26.09 -3.65
N GLY A 125 0.73 -25.91 -4.94
CA GLY A 125 -0.61 -26.16 -5.49
C GLY A 125 -1.67 -25.13 -5.07
N ASN A 126 -1.27 -23.96 -4.54
CA ASN A 126 -2.17 -22.91 -4.08
C ASN A 126 -2.56 -21.96 -5.23
N GLY A 127 -3.43 -22.44 -6.13
CA GLY A 127 -3.90 -21.67 -7.28
C GLY A 127 -4.64 -20.38 -6.91
N SER A 128 -5.39 -20.38 -5.80
CA SER A 128 -6.14 -19.21 -5.33
C SER A 128 -5.22 -18.04 -5.00
N ALA A 129 -4.09 -18.30 -4.33
CA ALA A 129 -3.12 -17.26 -3.99
C ALA A 129 -2.45 -16.65 -5.23
N ILE A 130 -2.19 -17.45 -6.27
CA ILE A 130 -1.65 -16.96 -7.56
C ILE A 130 -2.61 -15.95 -8.20
N GLY A 131 -3.93 -16.16 -8.07
CA GLY A 131 -4.95 -15.21 -8.53
C GLY A 131 -4.79 -13.83 -7.86
N LEU A 132 -4.57 -13.82 -6.54
CA LEU A 132 -4.31 -12.59 -5.79
C LEU A 132 -3.00 -11.92 -6.19
N ILE A 133 -1.93 -12.69 -6.40
CA ILE A 133 -0.64 -12.16 -6.88
C ILE A 133 -0.83 -11.45 -8.22
N LYS A 134 -1.56 -12.04 -9.17
CA LYS A 134 -1.83 -11.43 -10.48
C LYS A 134 -2.55 -10.09 -10.34
N GLN A 135 -3.54 -9.99 -9.45
CA GLN A 135 -4.23 -8.74 -9.17
C GLN A 135 -3.28 -7.68 -8.60
N ASN A 136 -2.41 -8.06 -7.66
CA ASN A 136 -1.43 -7.15 -7.05
C ASN A 136 -0.39 -6.65 -8.07
N LEU A 137 0.08 -7.52 -8.96
CA LEU A 137 1.00 -7.13 -10.05
C LEU A 137 0.34 -6.18 -11.05
N GLU A 138 -0.94 -6.41 -11.39
CA GLU A 138 -1.66 -5.50 -12.27
C GLU A 138 -1.85 -4.12 -11.61
N ALA A 139 -2.17 -4.06 -10.32
CA ALA A 139 -2.26 -2.80 -9.58
C ALA A 139 -0.93 -2.02 -9.61
N LEU A 140 0.21 -2.70 -9.46
CA LEU A 140 1.54 -2.09 -9.58
C LEU A 140 1.82 -1.57 -10.99
N LYS A 141 1.41 -2.32 -12.02
CA LYS A 141 1.54 -1.92 -13.41
C LYS A 141 0.69 -0.68 -13.71
N GLN A 142 -0.57 -0.63 -13.26
CA GLN A 142 -1.42 0.55 -13.44
C GLN A 142 -0.82 1.78 -12.78
N ARG A 143 -0.34 1.65 -11.54
CA ARG A 143 0.36 2.73 -10.84
C ARG A 143 1.59 3.24 -11.61
N LYS A 144 2.34 2.35 -12.27
CA LYS A 144 3.46 2.75 -13.14
C LYS A 144 2.98 3.55 -14.35
N LEU A 145 1.95 3.06 -15.06
CA LEU A 145 1.38 3.74 -16.23
C LEU A 145 0.82 5.13 -15.87
N GLU A 146 0.13 5.25 -14.74
CA GLU A 146 -0.37 6.54 -14.24
C GLU A 146 0.77 7.52 -13.97
N ARG A 147 1.87 7.06 -13.34
CA ARG A 147 3.05 7.90 -13.10
C ARG A 147 3.68 8.36 -14.42
N GLU A 148 3.75 7.50 -15.43
CA GLU A 148 4.28 7.84 -16.75
C GLU A 148 3.39 8.86 -17.47
N LYS A 149 2.08 8.66 -17.46
CA LYS A 149 1.10 9.62 -18.00
C LYS A 149 1.21 10.98 -17.31
N GLN A 150 1.31 11.00 -15.97
CA GLN A 150 1.45 12.23 -15.22
C GLN A 150 2.76 12.97 -15.53
N LYS A 151 3.87 12.23 -15.72
CA LYS A 151 5.15 12.80 -16.16
C LYS A 151 5.02 13.42 -17.56
N ALA A 152 4.37 12.75 -18.50
CA ALA A 152 4.15 13.27 -19.84
C ALA A 152 3.32 14.57 -19.83
N ILE A 153 2.25 14.63 -19.03
CA ILE A 153 1.40 15.83 -18.89
C ILE A 153 2.16 17.01 -18.25
N THR A 154 3.11 16.73 -17.35
CA THR A 154 3.85 17.80 -16.64
C THR A 154 5.11 18.27 -17.36
N ALA A 155 5.54 17.55 -18.41
CA ALA A 155 6.73 17.86 -19.20
C ALA A 155 6.44 18.56 -20.54
N GLY A 156 5.16 18.62 -20.96
CA GLY A 156 4.70 19.34 -22.16
C GLY A 156 3.97 20.62 -21.80
#